data_AF-A0A0Q6WG38-F1
#
_entry.id   AF-A0A0Q6WG38-F1
#
_cell.length_a   1.000
_cell.length_b   1.000
_cell.length_c   1.000
_cell.angle_alpha   90.00
_cell.angle_beta   90.00
_cell.angle_gamma   90.00
#
_symmetry.space_group_name_H-M   'P 1'
#
loop_
_entity.id
_entity.type
_entity.pdbx_description
1 polymer ?
#
loop_
_entity_poly.entity_id
_entity_poly.type
_entity_poly.pdbx_seq_one_letter_code
_entity_poly.pdbx_strand_id
1 'polypeptide(L)'
;MEDDWKEFAARIDATLATLATKADVEALRADFARWTLATVIGLFIGFGGLFVGITNTLKPASPPAAQPGQQAQQPIVIYVPAAPPEQRPQPQPKK
;
A
#
# COMPACT_ATOMS: atom_id res chain seq x y z
N MET A 1 52.13 47.89 0.38
CA MET A 1 51.47 47.77 1.70
C MET A 1 49.97 47.99 1.56
N GLU A 2 49.50 49.19 1.21
CA GLU A 2 48.05 49.48 1.11
C GLU A 2 47.35 48.71 -0.02
N ASP A 3 48.02 48.54 -1.16
CA ASP A 3 47.43 47.85 -2.32
C ASP A 3 47.41 46.33 -2.13
N ASP A 4 48.46 45.76 -1.53
CA ASP A 4 48.51 44.35 -1.15
C ASP A 4 47.39 43.99 -0.16
N TRP A 5 47.09 44.91 0.77
CA TRP A 5 45.98 44.76 1.72
C TRP A 5 44.62 44.75 1.01
N LYS A 6 44.40 45.65 0.04
CA LYS A 6 43.15 45.69 -0.72
C LYS A 6 42.97 44.42 -1.56
N GLU A 7 44.03 43.93 -2.19
CA GLU A 7 43.98 42.71 -2.98
C GLU A 7 43.68 41.49 -2.10
N PHE A 8 44.30 41.41 -0.92
CA PHE A 8 44.01 40.38 0.07
C PHE A 8 42.56 40.45 0.55
N ALA A 9 42.07 41.64 0.93
CA ALA A 9 40.70 41.85 1.39
C ALA A 9 39.68 41.45 0.31
N ALA A 10 39.92 41.82 -0.95
CA ALA A 10 39.07 41.46 -2.07
C ALA A 10 38.99 39.93 -2.29
N ARG A 11 40.12 39.21 -2.15
CA ARG A 11 40.16 37.74 -2.27
C ARG A 11 39.44 37.05 -1.13
N ILE A 12 39.58 37.57 0.10
CA ILE A 12 38.85 37.06 1.26
C ILE A 12 37.35 37.27 1.09
N ASP A 13 36.92 38.46 0.71
CA ASP A 13 35.50 38.78 0.50
C ASP A 13 34.87 37.91 -0.60
N ALA A 14 35.58 37.75 -1.72
CA ALA A 14 35.18 36.85 -2.80
C ALA A 14 35.08 35.39 -2.36
N THR A 15 35.97 34.93 -1.46
CA THR A 15 35.97 33.55 -0.97
C THR A 15 34.87 33.34 0.07
N LEU A 16 34.68 34.28 1.01
CA LEU A 16 33.67 34.23 2.07
C LEU A 16 32.26 34.11 1.50
N ALA A 17 31.96 34.80 0.41
CA ALA A 17 30.68 34.70 -0.29
C ALA A 17 30.40 33.29 -0.87
N THR A 18 31.44 32.48 -1.09
CA THR A 18 31.31 31.11 -1.61
C THR A 18 31.29 30.03 -0.53
N LEU A 19 31.61 30.40 0.71
CA LEU A 19 31.61 29.47 1.83
C LEU A 19 30.21 29.36 2.42
N ALA A 20 29.76 28.13 2.66
CA ALA A 20 28.53 27.89 3.39
C ALA A 20 28.65 28.53 4.78
N THR A 21 27.88 29.57 5.02
CA THR A 21 27.87 30.26 6.31
C THR A 21 27.07 29.43 7.31
N LYS A 22 27.26 29.70 8.60
CA LYS A 22 26.43 29.06 9.64
C LYS A 22 24.94 29.31 9.43
N ALA A 23 24.58 30.43 8.82
CA ALA A 23 23.19 30.77 8.50
C ALA A 23 22.63 29.84 7.41
N ASP A 24 23.42 29.55 6.37
CA ASP A 24 23.01 28.64 5.30
C ASP A 24 22.79 27.21 5.81
N VAL A 25 23.65 26.74 6.73
CA VAL A 25 23.51 25.42 7.34
C VAL A 25 22.27 25.33 8.23
N GLU A 26 21.96 26.39 8.98
CA GLU A 26 20.76 26.41 9.83
C GLU A 26 19.47 26.44 9.00
N ALA A 27 19.44 27.25 7.93
CA ALA A 27 18.33 27.27 6.98
C ALA A 27 18.13 25.90 6.33
N LEU A 28 19.22 25.28 5.87
CA LEU A 28 19.21 23.95 5.26
C LEU A 28 18.71 22.88 6.23
N ARG A 29 19.10 22.95 7.51
CA ARG A 29 18.63 22.03 8.55
C ARG A 29 17.12 22.13 8.77
N ALA A 30 16.58 23.35 8.80
CA ALA A 30 15.15 23.58 8.93
C ALA A 30 14.37 23.01 7.74
N ASP A 31 14.87 23.21 6.52
CA ASP A 31 14.26 22.66 5.30
C ASP A 31 14.32 21.13 5.27
N PHE A 32 15.45 20.53 5.65
CA PHE A 32 15.55 19.07 5.76
C PHE A 32 14.57 18.51 6.78
N ALA A 33 14.48 19.11 7.97
CA ALA A 33 13.55 18.65 9.00
C ALA A 33 12.09 18.70 8.49
N ARG A 34 11.71 19.76 7.78
CA ARG A 34 10.37 19.91 7.19
C ARG A 34 10.09 18.86 6.12
N TRP A 35 11.04 18.66 5.19
CA TRP A 35 10.89 17.67 4.12
C TRP A 35 10.87 16.24 4.66
N THR A 36 11.74 15.92 5.61
CA THR A 36 11.76 14.63 6.28
C THR A 36 10.45 14.38 7.03
N LEU A 37 9.92 15.37 7.74
CA LEU A 37 8.64 15.20 8.42
C LEU A 37 7.49 14.92 7.43
N ALA A 38 7.45 15.64 6.30
CA ALA A 38 6.44 15.42 5.27
C ALA A 38 6.52 14.00 4.66
N THR A 39 7.71 13.50 4.35
CA THR A 39 7.87 12.15 3.79
C THR A 39 7.54 11.07 4.82
N VAL A 40 7.91 11.27 6.08
CA VAL A 40 7.56 10.36 7.17
C VAL A 40 6.05 10.28 7.35
N ILE A 41 5.35 11.42 7.39
CA ILE A 41 3.88 11.44 7.47
C ILE A 41 3.26 10.72 6.27
N GLY A 42 3.72 11.02 5.05
CA GLY A 42 3.24 10.35 3.83
C GLY A 42 3.45 8.83 3.89
N LEU A 43 4.60 8.39 4.38
CA LEU A 43 4.92 6.97 4.57
C LEU A 43 3.96 6.32 5.57
N PHE A 44 3.71 6.96 6.72
CA PHE A 44 2.79 6.44 7.73
C PHE A 44 1.33 6.41 7.26
N ILE A 45 0.88 7.40 6.50
CA ILE A 45 -0.46 7.38 5.90
C ILE A 45 -0.56 6.29 4.83
N GLY A 46 0.44 6.18 3.95
CA GLY A 46 0.47 5.18 2.88
C GLY A 46 0.53 3.75 3.43
N PHE A 47 1.48 3.45 4.32
CA PHE A 47 1.61 2.15 4.95
C PHE A 47 0.48 1.85 5.94
N GLY A 48 0.02 2.84 6.70
CA GLY A 48 -1.13 2.69 7.60
C GLY A 48 -2.41 2.36 6.83
N GLY A 49 -2.66 3.05 5.71
CA GLY A 49 -3.78 2.76 4.81
C GLY A 49 -3.68 1.38 4.18
N LEU A 50 -2.48 0.99 3.70
CA LEU A 50 -2.24 -0.34 3.15
C LEU A 50 -2.49 -1.44 4.19
N PHE A 51 -2.02 -1.24 5.43
CA PHE A 51 -2.21 -2.18 6.53
C PHE A 51 -3.70 -2.39 6.86
N VAL A 52 -4.47 -1.31 6.95
CA VAL A 52 -5.93 -1.39 7.17
C VAL A 52 -6.61 -2.08 5.99
N GLY A 53 -6.22 -1.75 4.74
CA GLY A 53 -6.74 -2.38 3.53
C GLY A 53 -6.53 -3.90 3.53
N ILE A 54 -5.31 -4.37 3.81
CA ILE A 54 -4.99 -5.80 3.90
C ILE A 54 -5.77 -6.48 5.03
N THR A 55 -5.89 -5.84 6.19
CA THR A 55 -6.65 -6.40 7.33
C THR A 55 -8.13 -6.53 6.99
N ASN A 56 -8.68 -5.62 6.19
CA ASN A 56 -10.08 -5.65 5.76
C ASN A 56 -10.31 -6.66 4.62
N THR A 57 -9.37 -6.86 3.71
CA THR A 57 -9.49 -7.88 2.63
C THR A 57 -9.29 -9.31 3.12
N LEU A 58 -8.47 -9.49 4.16
CA LEU A 58 -8.31 -10.79 4.82
C LEU A 58 -9.49 -11.14 5.74
N LYS A 59 -10.34 -10.17 6.08
CA LYS A 59 -11.53 -10.42 6.88
C LYS A 59 -12.56 -11.10 5.97
N PRO A 60 -13.00 -12.34 6.29
CA PRO A 60 -14.03 -13.00 5.50
C PRO A 60 -15.24 -12.09 5.41
N ALA A 61 -15.70 -11.79 4.20
CA ALA A 61 -16.89 -11.01 3.97
C ALA A 61 -18.04 -11.66 4.75
N SER A 62 -18.52 -10.97 5.79
CA SER A 62 -19.81 -11.34 6.37
C SER A 62 -20.83 -11.20 5.24
N PRO A 63 -21.68 -12.22 4.98
CA PRO A 63 -22.67 -12.14 3.92
C PRO A 63 -23.48 -10.84 4.11
N PRO A 64 -23.71 -10.07 3.04
CA PRO A 64 -24.40 -8.80 3.15
C PRO A 64 -25.73 -9.04 3.87
N ALA A 65 -25.90 -8.37 5.01
CA ALA A 65 -27.19 -8.26 5.66
C ALA A 65 -28.16 -7.72 4.62
N ALA A 66 -29.22 -8.49 4.37
CA ALA A 66 -30.18 -8.28 3.31
C ALA A 66 -30.56 -6.81 3.18
N GLN A 67 -30.03 -6.15 2.14
CA GLN A 67 -30.61 -4.94 1.61
C GLN A 67 -31.93 -5.38 0.96
N PRO A 68 -33.09 -4.79 1.30
CA PRO A 68 -34.37 -5.20 0.74
C PRO A 68 -34.37 -4.90 -0.77
N GLY A 69 -33.96 -5.87 -1.58
CA GLY A 69 -33.85 -5.73 -3.03
C GLY A 69 -32.76 -6.57 -3.71
N GLN A 70 -31.76 -7.10 -3.01
CA GLN A 70 -30.74 -7.97 -3.63
C GLN A 70 -31.11 -9.45 -3.47
N GLN A 71 -31.78 -9.98 -4.50
CA GLN A 71 -31.95 -11.42 -4.69
C GLN A 71 -30.57 -12.05 -4.95
N ALA A 72 -29.93 -12.52 -3.88
CA ALA A 72 -28.82 -13.45 -3.96
C ALA A 72 -29.33 -14.71 -4.68
N GLN A 73 -28.80 -14.96 -5.89
CA GLN A 73 -29.07 -16.18 -6.65
C GLN A 73 -28.62 -17.38 -5.82
N GLN A 74 -29.57 -18.03 -5.17
CA GLN A 74 -29.31 -19.27 -4.46
C GLN A 74 -29.07 -20.36 -5.51
N PRO A 75 -27.96 -21.11 -5.44
CA PRO A 75 -27.69 -22.18 -6.39
C PRO A 75 -28.79 -23.24 -6.30
N ILE A 76 -29.44 -23.51 -7.44
CA ILE A 76 -30.49 -24.52 -7.59
C ILE A 76 -29.86 -25.90 -7.37
N VAL A 77 -30.19 -26.54 -6.25
CA VAL A 77 -29.79 -27.91 -5.97
C VAL A 77 -30.76 -28.84 -6.69
N ILE A 78 -30.30 -29.46 -7.79
CA ILE A 78 -31.04 -30.49 -8.51
C ILE A 78 -30.71 -31.84 -7.85
N TYR A 79 -31.66 -32.38 -7.09
CA TYR A 79 -31.58 -33.76 -6.60
C TYR A 79 -31.97 -34.71 -7.73
N VAL A 80 -31.00 -35.44 -8.29
CA VAL A 80 -31.26 -36.55 -9.21
C VAL A 80 -31.57 -37.82 -8.41
N PRO A 81 -32.75 -38.45 -8.59
CA PRO A 81 -33.04 -39.76 -8.01
C PRO A 81 -32.08 -40.82 -8.55
N ALA A 82 -31.48 -41.62 -7.67
CA ALA A 82 -30.63 -42.73 -8.05
C ALA A 82 -31.44 -43.78 -8.86
N ALA A 83 -30.90 -44.21 -10.00
CA ALA A 83 -31.51 -45.22 -10.85
C ALA A 83 -31.66 -46.57 -10.12
N PRO A 84 -32.73 -47.35 -10.36
CA PRO A 84 -32.89 -48.68 -9.78
C PRO A 84 -31.77 -49.63 -10.22
N PRO A 85 -31.33 -50.56 -9.35
CA PRO A 85 -30.32 -51.54 -9.72
C PRO A 85 -30.80 -52.42 -10.88
N GLU A 86 -29.97 -52.48 -11.92
CA GLU A 86 -30.16 -53.26 -13.13
C GLU A 86 -30.28 -54.77 -12.78
N GLN A 87 -31.48 -55.34 -12.99
CA GLN A 87 -31.68 -56.78 -12.93
C GLN A 87 -30.90 -57.42 -14.09
N ARG A 88 -29.71 -57.94 -13.80
CA ARG A 88 -29.03 -58.87 -14.71
C ARG A 88 -29.93 -60.09 -14.95
N PRO A 89 -30.21 -60.48 -16.21
CA PRO A 89 -30.94 -61.70 -16.50
C PRO A 89 -30.18 -62.89 -15.92
N GLN A 90 -30.77 -63.57 -14.93
CA GLN A 90 -30.26 -64.89 -14.54
C GLN A 90 -30.54 -65.87 -15.68
N PRO A 91 -29.54 -66.62 -16.18
CA PRO A 91 -29.78 -67.64 -17.17
C PRO A 91 -30.63 -68.76 -16.57
N GLN A 92 -31.72 -69.10 -17.26
CA GLN A 92 -32.63 -70.20 -16.94
C GLN A 92 -31.87 -71.53 -16.79
N PRO A 93 -32.11 -72.31 -15.72
CA PRO A 93 -31.85 -73.73 -15.72
C PRO A 93 -33.13 -74.50 -16.10
N LYS A 94 -33.05 -75.22 -17.22
CA LYS A 94 -34.02 -76.25 -17.64
C LYS A 94 -34.10 -77.38 -16.61
N LYS A 95 -35.32 -77.81 -16.25
CA LYS A 95 -35.72 -79.22 -16.11
C LYS A 95 -37.23 -79.33 -15.92
#